data_AF-A0A2Z3R2M8-F1
#
_entry.id   AF-A0A2Z3R2M8-F1
#
_cell.length_a   1.000
_cell.length_b   1.000
_cell.length_c   1.000
_cell.angle_alpha   90.00
_cell.angle_beta   90.00
_cell.angle_gamma   90.00
#
_symmetry.space_group_name_H-M   'P 1'
#
loop_
_entity.id
_entity.type
_entity.pdbx_description
1 polymer ?
#
loop_
_entity_poly.entity_id
_entity_poly.type
_entity_poly.pdbx_seq_one_letter_code
_entity_poly.pdbx_strand_id
1 'polypeptide(L)'
;MRALIAAHPEQSRRALSATLCQAWDWRQANGALRAMVCRGLMLALAREGHITLPPVRRQPPNPLGVRARLARGAPAPLAIDTTPLTGSLRALGALTLVSVRRTPAEALFKSLMEAHHYLGYTQPVGEHVKCMVYAGARPVALGAWSSAPRHLGPRDRFLGWSPAVRRQNIAGIAYNTRFLILPWVQVPHLASHVLSRMTRALPQAWQEAYGHPVYWAETFVDTTRYRGTCYRAANWQVLGQTQGRGKDDQTHQANRSVKDVLGLPLTRELPRGQLAGPGPDPRARQGRSDPPGEPQCERRIGLAADAGLSRPLVGRGMSGHKKRARPASPQRLAVPITDITAIVERTRAVLSTEEHAALRAAVDTLALVQAELQTKNASLARLRKMIFGARTEKTRAVLGGTQARIVMRQTPRRRDRTRRPCCHQIPLHQNPRPPAMAATL
;
A
#
# COMPACT_ATOMS: atom_id res chain seq x y z
N MET A 1 2.59 21.63 21.76
CA MET A 1 1.41 21.78 20.88
C MET A 1 0.35 22.69 21.49
N ARG A 2 -0.24 22.37 22.67
CA ARG A 2 -1.29 23.21 23.30
C ARG A 2 -0.87 24.66 23.48
N ALA A 3 0.31 24.91 24.05
CA ALA A 3 0.88 26.25 24.20
C ALA A 3 1.00 27.00 22.86
N LEU A 4 1.47 26.34 21.80
CA LEU A 4 1.61 26.93 20.46
C LEU A 4 0.26 27.31 19.85
N ILE A 5 -0.78 26.48 20.04
CA ILE A 5 -2.13 26.79 19.57
C ILE A 5 -2.70 27.98 20.35
N ALA A 6 -2.48 28.04 21.67
CA ALA A 6 -2.94 29.13 22.52
C ALA A 6 -2.23 30.46 22.22
N ALA A 7 -0.95 30.42 21.81
CA ALA A 7 -0.17 31.59 21.42
C ALA A 7 -0.54 32.15 20.03
N HIS A 8 -1.25 31.37 19.20
CA HIS A 8 -1.63 31.75 17.84
C HIS A 8 -3.11 31.48 17.53
N PRO A 9 -4.06 32.01 18.32
CA PRO A 9 -5.49 31.76 18.15
C PRO A 9 -6.04 32.30 16.81
N GLU A 10 -5.38 33.30 16.25
CA GLU A 10 -5.70 33.95 14.98
C GLU A 10 -5.29 33.13 13.76
N GLN A 11 -4.47 32.09 13.91
CA GLN A 11 -4.00 31.29 12.79
C GLN A 11 -5.06 30.28 12.34
N SER A 12 -5.20 30.11 11.03
CA SER A 12 -6.00 29.01 10.48
C SER A 12 -5.37 27.66 10.84
N ARG A 13 -6.18 26.58 10.88
CA ARG A 13 -5.66 25.20 11.07
C ARG A 13 -4.56 24.82 10.07
N ARG A 14 -4.54 25.43 8.87
CA ARG A 14 -3.47 25.26 7.88
C ARG A 14 -2.19 25.99 8.29
N ALA A 15 -2.29 27.24 8.73
CA ALA A 15 -1.15 28.01 9.21
C ALA A 15 -0.55 27.37 10.47
N LEU A 16 -1.37 27.02 11.46
CA LEU A 16 -0.95 26.30 12.66
C LEU A 16 -0.18 25.01 12.35
N SER A 17 -0.64 24.23 11.36
CA SER A 17 0.08 23.00 10.97
C SER A 17 1.48 23.28 10.41
N ALA A 18 1.70 24.43 9.78
CA ALA A 18 3.02 24.85 9.29
C ALA A 18 3.89 25.36 10.44
N THR A 19 3.35 26.25 11.30
CA THR A 19 4.02 26.78 12.50
C THR A 19 4.48 25.66 13.43
N LEU A 20 3.61 24.66 13.66
CA LEU A 20 3.95 23.50 14.47
C LEU A 20 5.02 22.62 13.80
N CYS A 21 4.96 22.44 12.48
CA CYS A 21 6.02 21.74 11.77
C CYS A 21 7.36 22.49 11.84
N GLN A 22 7.37 23.82 11.84
CA GLN A 22 8.60 24.59 12.01
C GLN A 22 9.16 24.44 13.43
N ALA A 23 8.30 24.58 14.46
CA ALA A 23 8.71 24.46 15.86
C ALA A 23 9.26 23.06 16.23
N TRP A 24 8.80 22.01 15.55
CA TRP A 24 9.28 20.64 15.74
C TRP A 24 10.35 20.20 14.76
N ASP A 25 10.79 21.11 13.88
CA ASP A 25 11.60 20.80 12.70
C ASP A 25 11.09 19.58 11.90
N TRP A 26 9.76 19.45 11.81
CA TRP A 26 9.11 18.29 11.23
C TRP A 26 9.03 18.40 9.70
N ARG A 27 10.12 18.01 9.05
CA ARG A 27 10.35 18.16 7.60
C ARG A 27 10.41 16.83 6.85
N GLN A 28 10.18 16.90 5.54
CA GLN A 28 10.46 15.84 4.58
C GLN A 28 11.96 15.85 4.22
N ALA A 29 12.43 14.82 3.52
CA ALA A 29 13.83 14.75 3.09
C ALA A 29 14.24 15.92 2.17
N ASN A 30 13.31 16.45 1.37
CA ASN A 30 13.49 17.68 0.58
C ASN A 30 13.35 19.00 1.38
N GLY A 31 13.31 18.95 2.71
CA GLY A 31 13.16 20.14 3.58
C GLY A 31 11.75 20.71 3.66
N ALA A 32 10.80 20.23 2.85
CA ALA A 32 9.41 20.70 2.88
C ALA A 32 8.71 20.29 4.19
N LEU A 33 7.92 21.18 4.78
CA LEU A 33 7.20 20.89 6.02
C LEU A 33 6.21 19.73 5.84
N ARG A 34 6.09 18.87 6.86
CA ARG A 34 5.08 17.79 6.90
C ARG A 34 3.69 18.29 7.33
N ALA A 35 3.32 19.51 6.91
CA ALA A 35 2.14 20.23 7.37
C ALA A 35 0.82 19.47 7.12
N MET A 36 0.72 18.68 6.05
CA MET A 36 -0.47 17.85 5.79
C MET A 36 -0.62 16.70 6.80
N VAL A 37 0.48 16.02 7.14
CA VAL A 37 0.50 14.94 8.15
C VAL A 37 0.23 15.52 9.53
N CYS A 38 0.91 16.63 9.85
CA CYS A 38 0.70 17.40 11.07
C CYS A 38 -0.76 17.83 11.25
N ARG A 39 -1.40 18.34 10.19
CA ARG A 39 -2.84 18.68 10.24
C ARG A 39 -3.71 17.45 10.49
N GLY A 40 -3.39 16.31 9.88
CA GLY A 40 -4.08 15.05 10.15
C GLY A 40 -4.00 14.65 11.63
N LEU A 41 -2.80 14.75 12.23
CA LEU A 41 -2.57 14.52 13.65
C LEU A 41 -3.37 15.49 14.52
N MET A 42 -3.31 16.79 14.23
CA MET A 42 -4.07 17.82 14.95
C MET A 42 -5.59 17.51 14.92
N LEU A 43 -6.12 17.17 13.74
CA LEU A 43 -7.55 16.84 13.60
C LEU A 43 -7.92 15.54 14.32
N ALA A 44 -7.01 14.57 14.46
CA ALA A 44 -7.25 13.36 15.23
C ALA A 44 -7.27 13.67 16.74
N LEU A 45 -6.26 14.39 17.24
CA LEU A 45 -6.18 14.80 18.63
C LEU A 45 -7.38 15.67 19.06
N ALA A 46 -7.86 16.55 18.18
CA ALA A 46 -9.04 17.37 18.46
C ALA A 46 -10.33 16.53 18.53
N ARG A 47 -10.47 15.52 17.66
CA ARG A 47 -11.60 14.58 17.71
C ARG A 47 -11.61 13.74 18.98
N GLU A 48 -10.44 13.49 19.55
CA GLU A 48 -10.27 12.77 20.82
C GLU A 48 -10.30 13.70 22.06
N GLY A 49 -10.51 15.01 21.87
CA GLY A 49 -10.62 15.98 22.97
C GLY A 49 -9.29 16.38 23.61
N HIS A 50 -8.14 15.99 23.04
CA HIS A 50 -6.83 16.29 23.59
C HIS A 50 -6.37 17.74 23.33
N ILE A 51 -6.88 18.38 22.29
CA ILE A 51 -6.60 19.77 21.94
C ILE A 51 -7.87 20.45 21.43
N THR A 52 -7.98 21.76 21.64
CA THR A 52 -9.00 22.60 21.01
C THR A 52 -8.40 23.31 19.81
N LEU A 53 -8.97 23.11 18.62
CA LEU A 53 -8.54 23.78 17.40
C LEU A 53 -9.38 25.02 17.12
N PRO A 54 -8.83 26.06 16.48
CA PRO A 54 -9.61 27.23 16.09
C PRO A 54 -10.75 26.83 15.13
N PRO A 55 -11.81 27.65 15.04
CA PRO A 55 -12.95 27.38 14.17
C PRO A 55 -12.54 27.22 12.71
N VAL A 56 -13.33 26.45 11.95
CA VAL A 56 -13.08 26.25 10.51
C VAL A 56 -13.37 27.54 9.78
N ARG A 57 -12.34 28.16 9.20
CA ARG A 57 -12.48 29.43 8.45
C ARG A 57 -12.84 29.26 6.98
N ARG A 58 -12.42 28.15 6.37
CA ARG A 58 -12.67 27.84 4.96
C ARG A 58 -12.80 26.34 4.79
N GLN A 59 -13.84 25.92 4.08
CA GLN A 59 -13.99 24.54 3.62
C GLN A 59 -13.71 24.52 2.11
N PRO A 60 -12.57 23.97 1.67
CA PRO A 60 -12.34 23.82 0.24
C PRO A 60 -13.40 22.87 -0.34
N PRO A 61 -13.88 23.11 -1.57
CA PRO A 61 -14.84 22.22 -2.19
C PRO A 61 -14.25 20.81 -2.33
N ASN A 62 -15.06 19.80 -2.04
CA ASN A 62 -14.62 18.40 -2.11
C ASN A 62 -14.13 18.09 -3.54
N PRO A 63 -12.87 17.70 -3.74
CA PRO A 63 -12.34 17.39 -5.07
C PRO A 63 -13.16 16.32 -5.81
N LEU A 64 -13.78 15.38 -5.10
CA LEU A 64 -14.66 14.38 -5.68
C LEU A 64 -15.99 14.98 -6.16
N GLY A 65 -16.55 15.94 -5.40
CA GLY A 65 -17.76 16.68 -5.78
C GLY A 65 -17.52 17.67 -6.93
N VAL A 66 -16.34 18.27 -6.99
CA VAL A 66 -15.89 19.11 -8.13
C VAL A 66 -15.71 18.25 -9.38
N ARG A 67 -15.11 17.06 -9.26
CA ARG A 67 -14.98 16.10 -10.38
C ARG A 67 -16.33 15.64 -10.92
N ALA A 68 -17.29 15.30 -10.06
CA ALA A 68 -18.64 14.94 -10.51
C ALA A 68 -19.36 16.12 -11.20
N ARG A 69 -18.98 17.37 -10.90
CA ARG A 69 -19.51 18.57 -11.56
C ARG A 69 -18.79 18.84 -12.90
N LEU A 70 -17.47 18.70 -12.94
CA LEU A 70 -16.68 18.84 -14.16
C LEU A 70 -16.92 17.70 -15.15
N ALA A 71 -17.16 16.47 -14.72
CA ALA A 71 -17.53 15.36 -15.60
C ALA A 71 -18.89 15.55 -16.30
N ARG A 72 -19.74 16.47 -15.81
CA ARG A 72 -21.01 16.86 -16.44
C ARG A 72 -20.86 17.97 -17.48
N GLY A 73 -19.73 18.67 -17.51
CA GLY A 73 -19.37 19.56 -18.62
C GLY A 73 -18.29 18.89 -19.43
N ALA A 74 -18.57 18.53 -20.68
CA ALA A 74 -17.52 18.03 -21.57
C ALA A 74 -16.31 18.98 -21.49
N PRO A 75 -15.08 18.49 -21.21
CA PRO A 75 -13.92 19.36 -21.20
C PRO A 75 -13.86 20.07 -22.55
N ALA A 76 -13.63 21.39 -22.54
CA ALA A 76 -13.46 22.15 -23.77
C ALA A 76 -12.46 21.40 -24.68
N PRO A 77 -12.73 21.28 -26.00
CA PRO A 77 -11.86 20.56 -26.90
C PRO A 77 -10.44 21.11 -26.76
N LEU A 78 -9.53 20.28 -26.27
CA LEU A 78 -8.13 20.64 -26.26
C LEU A 78 -7.69 20.67 -27.72
N ALA A 79 -7.22 21.83 -28.19
CA ALA A 79 -6.65 21.99 -29.52
C ALA A 79 -5.33 21.20 -29.62
N ILE A 80 -5.44 19.89 -29.78
CA ILE A 80 -4.34 18.96 -29.92
C ILE A 80 -4.51 18.30 -31.27
N ASP A 81 -3.43 18.21 -32.03
CA ASP A 81 -3.41 17.39 -33.22
C ASP A 81 -3.68 15.91 -32.84
N THR A 82 -4.84 15.42 -33.25
CA THR A 82 -5.30 14.04 -33.07
C THR A 82 -5.19 13.21 -34.36
N THR A 83 -4.56 13.74 -35.42
CA THR A 83 -4.36 13.04 -36.70
C THR A 83 -3.60 11.72 -36.49
N PRO A 84 -4.07 10.55 -36.94
CA PRO A 84 -3.42 9.28 -36.65
C PRO A 84 -1.91 9.28 -36.92
N LEU A 85 -1.13 9.08 -35.86
CA LEU A 85 0.32 8.94 -35.90
C LEU A 85 0.67 7.46 -36.04
N THR A 86 0.89 7.04 -37.28
CA THR A 86 1.23 5.67 -37.67
C THR A 86 2.68 5.61 -38.14
N GLY A 87 3.30 4.43 -38.05
CA GLY A 87 4.65 4.20 -38.56
C GLY A 87 5.56 3.47 -37.57
N SER A 88 6.87 3.51 -37.83
CA SER A 88 7.87 2.85 -36.98
C SER A 88 8.29 3.75 -35.80
N LEU A 89 8.71 3.13 -34.69
CA LEU A 89 9.28 3.86 -33.56
C LEU A 89 10.48 4.73 -33.96
N ARG A 90 11.28 4.29 -34.94
CA ARG A 90 12.41 5.05 -35.46
C ARG A 90 11.96 6.34 -36.16
N ALA A 91 10.84 6.30 -36.88
CA ALA A 91 10.29 7.46 -37.59
C ALA A 91 9.75 8.55 -36.65
N LEU A 92 9.39 8.21 -35.40
CA LEU A 92 8.98 9.19 -34.40
C LEU A 92 10.13 10.11 -33.93
N GLY A 93 11.38 9.71 -34.17
CA GLY A 93 12.54 10.44 -33.68
C GLY A 93 12.68 10.40 -32.16
N ALA A 94 13.32 11.44 -31.61
CA ALA A 94 13.60 11.53 -30.19
C ALA A 94 12.34 11.83 -29.37
N LEU A 95 12.13 11.05 -28.30
CA LEU A 95 11.03 11.27 -27.37
C LEU A 95 11.47 12.08 -26.15
N THR A 96 10.76 13.18 -25.88
CA THR A 96 11.02 14.06 -24.74
C THR A 96 10.08 13.71 -23.59
N LEU A 97 10.65 13.46 -22.40
CA LEU A 97 9.90 13.20 -21.18
C LEU A 97 9.86 14.47 -20.33
N VAL A 98 8.67 14.99 -20.05
CA VAL A 98 8.48 16.24 -19.30
C VAL A 98 7.73 15.96 -18.01
N SER A 99 8.28 16.37 -16.87
CA SER A 99 7.56 16.38 -15.60
C SER A 99 6.52 17.50 -15.60
N VAL A 100 5.25 17.16 -15.39
CA VAL A 100 4.14 18.12 -15.49
C VAL A 100 3.52 18.47 -14.14
N ARG A 101 4.08 17.96 -13.04
CA ARG A 101 3.57 18.24 -11.70
C ARG A 101 3.92 19.68 -11.32
N ARG A 102 2.93 20.44 -10.85
CA ARG A 102 3.05 21.87 -10.47
C ARG A 102 3.50 22.77 -11.63
N THR A 103 3.19 22.39 -12.86
CA THR A 103 3.38 23.23 -14.05
C THR A 103 2.04 23.51 -14.72
N PRO A 104 1.94 24.52 -15.61
CA PRO A 104 0.71 24.76 -16.38
C PRO A 104 0.24 23.54 -17.18
N ALA A 105 1.16 22.69 -17.63
CA ALA A 105 0.87 21.46 -18.36
C ALA A 105 0.13 20.39 -17.52
N GLU A 106 0.04 20.55 -16.19
CA GLU A 106 -0.68 19.59 -15.35
C GLU A 106 -2.18 19.54 -15.67
N ALA A 107 -2.78 20.66 -16.09
CA ALA A 107 -4.19 20.71 -16.48
C ALA A 107 -4.44 19.85 -17.72
N LEU A 108 -3.60 20.00 -18.74
CA LEU A 108 -3.63 19.19 -19.95
C LEU A 108 -3.47 17.70 -19.64
N PHE A 109 -2.50 17.33 -18.81
CA PHE A 109 -2.31 15.94 -18.36
C PHE A 109 -3.58 15.35 -17.73
N LYS A 110 -4.24 16.11 -16.85
CA LYS A 110 -5.47 15.67 -16.16
C LYS A 110 -6.59 15.44 -17.16
N SER A 111 -6.82 16.38 -18.07
CA SER A 111 -7.86 16.29 -19.08
C SER A 111 -7.65 15.11 -20.03
N LEU A 112 -6.44 14.92 -20.55
CA LEU A 112 -6.12 13.79 -21.43
C LEU A 112 -6.25 12.43 -20.72
N MET A 113 -5.79 12.35 -19.47
CA MET A 113 -5.92 11.12 -18.67
C MET A 113 -7.38 10.81 -18.34
N GLU A 114 -8.21 11.82 -18.05
CA GLU A 114 -9.65 11.66 -17.83
C GLU A 114 -10.35 11.18 -19.09
N ALA A 115 -10.07 11.80 -20.24
CA ALA A 115 -10.75 11.52 -21.50
C ALA A 115 -10.40 10.15 -22.09
N HIS A 116 -9.16 9.67 -21.94
CA HIS A 116 -8.66 8.54 -22.72
C HIS A 116 -8.21 7.32 -21.90
N HIS A 117 -7.96 7.45 -20.59
CA HIS A 117 -7.64 6.28 -19.77
C HIS A 117 -8.93 5.62 -19.28
N TYR A 118 -9.05 4.30 -19.42
CA TYR A 118 -10.23 3.52 -18.99
C TYR A 118 -10.59 3.58 -17.49
N LEU A 119 -9.78 4.27 -16.67
CA LEU A 119 -10.01 4.50 -15.23
C LEU A 119 -10.17 5.99 -14.89
N GLY A 120 -10.15 6.84 -15.91
CA GLY A 120 -10.07 8.29 -15.79
C GLY A 120 -8.84 8.77 -15.00
N TYR A 121 -8.84 10.06 -14.72
CA TYR A 121 -7.85 10.70 -13.89
C TYR A 121 -8.23 10.55 -12.41
N THR A 122 -7.33 9.99 -11.62
CA THR A 122 -7.42 10.02 -10.14
C THR A 122 -6.16 10.66 -9.59
N GLN A 123 -6.32 11.63 -8.69
CA GLN A 123 -5.19 12.28 -8.03
C GLN A 123 -4.36 11.23 -7.28
N PRO A 124 -3.07 11.06 -7.64
CA PRO A 124 -2.21 10.14 -6.92
C PRO A 124 -2.06 10.52 -5.44
N VAL A 125 -2.03 9.51 -4.57
CA VAL A 125 -1.91 9.67 -3.12
C VAL A 125 -0.45 9.51 -2.71
N GLY A 126 0.00 10.35 -1.78
CA GLY A 126 1.39 10.36 -1.32
C GLY A 126 2.32 11.13 -2.26
N GLU A 127 3.60 10.80 -2.21
CA GLU A 127 4.59 11.29 -3.17
C GLU A 127 4.25 10.75 -4.55
N HIS A 128 4.35 11.59 -5.57
CA HIS A 128 3.98 11.20 -6.93
C HIS A 128 4.65 12.07 -7.98
N VAL A 129 4.83 11.49 -9.15
CA VAL A 129 5.37 12.15 -10.34
C VAL A 129 4.37 11.95 -11.48
N LYS A 130 4.19 12.99 -12.29
CA LYS A 130 3.36 12.97 -13.50
C LYS A 130 4.24 13.36 -14.66
N CYS A 131 4.22 12.58 -15.72
CA CYS A 131 5.04 12.83 -16.90
C CYS A 131 4.19 12.78 -18.17
N MET A 132 4.49 13.70 -19.08
CA MET A 132 4.01 13.69 -20.46
C MET A 132 5.19 13.34 -21.36
N VAL A 133 4.91 12.58 -22.41
CA VAL A 133 5.89 12.20 -23.43
C VAL A 133 5.51 12.81 -24.75
N TYR A 134 6.47 13.44 -25.41
CA TYR A 134 6.28 14.12 -26.66
C TYR A 134 7.16 13.53 -27.77
N ALA A 135 6.60 13.44 -28.97
CA ALA A 135 7.36 13.30 -30.22
C ALA A 135 7.29 14.66 -30.94
N GLY A 136 8.40 15.39 -30.98
CA GLY A 136 8.37 16.82 -31.33
C GLY A 136 7.48 17.61 -30.36
N ALA A 137 6.53 18.40 -30.89
CA ALA A 137 5.55 19.13 -30.10
C ALA A 137 4.33 18.29 -29.66
N ARG A 138 4.21 17.06 -30.17
CA ARG A 138 2.98 16.28 -30.08
C ARG A 138 2.99 15.30 -28.91
N PRO A 139 2.00 15.33 -28.00
CA PRO A 139 1.93 14.37 -26.92
C PRO A 139 1.57 12.99 -27.45
N VAL A 140 2.34 11.97 -27.04
CA VAL A 140 2.17 10.57 -27.47
C VAL A 140 1.86 9.61 -26.32
N ALA A 141 2.28 9.92 -25.10
CA ALA A 141 2.03 9.08 -23.93
C ALA A 141 1.98 9.87 -22.63
N LEU A 142 1.32 9.30 -21.61
CA LEU A 142 1.22 9.85 -20.26
C LEU A 142 1.61 8.78 -19.23
N GLY A 143 2.23 9.20 -18.13
CA GLY A 143 2.55 8.33 -16.99
C GLY A 143 2.32 9.01 -15.66
N ALA A 144 1.68 8.31 -14.72
CA ALA A 144 1.53 8.73 -13.33
C ALA A 144 2.09 7.69 -12.36
N TRP A 145 2.99 8.13 -11.50
CA TRP A 145 3.65 7.33 -10.48
C TRP A 145 3.31 7.84 -9.10
N SER A 146 3.15 6.97 -8.11
CA SER A 146 2.87 7.35 -6.71
C SER A 146 3.64 6.51 -5.71
N SER A 147 3.59 6.88 -4.44
CA SER A 147 4.02 6.00 -3.36
C SER A 147 3.29 4.66 -3.44
N ALA A 148 4.01 3.59 -3.12
CA ALA A 148 3.49 2.23 -3.17
C ALA A 148 2.37 1.95 -2.15
N PRO A 149 1.43 1.04 -2.47
CA PRO A 149 0.52 0.48 -1.49
C PRO A 149 1.26 -0.12 -0.29
N ARG A 150 0.85 0.31 0.92
CA ARG A 150 1.49 -0.08 2.19
C ARG A 150 1.53 -1.59 2.39
N HIS A 151 0.46 -2.30 2.04
CA HIS A 151 0.35 -3.75 2.23
C HIS A 151 0.10 -4.43 0.89
N LEU A 152 1.06 -5.23 0.43
CA LEU A 152 0.96 -5.96 -0.83
C LEU A 152 1.65 -7.31 -0.69
N GLY A 153 0.86 -8.34 -0.43
CA GLY A 153 1.37 -9.69 -0.18
C GLY A 153 2.28 -10.26 -1.29
N PRO A 154 1.91 -10.15 -2.59
CA PRO A 154 2.76 -10.63 -3.68
C PRO A 154 4.15 -10.01 -3.67
N ARG A 155 4.23 -8.67 -3.59
CA ARG A 155 5.51 -7.95 -3.45
C ARG A 155 6.26 -8.42 -2.21
N ASP A 156 5.65 -8.33 -1.03
CA ASP A 156 6.34 -8.60 0.22
C ASP A 156 6.92 -10.04 0.25
N ARG A 157 6.21 -11.03 -0.32
CA ARG A 157 6.73 -12.40 -0.47
C ARG A 157 7.86 -12.49 -1.48
N PHE A 158 7.70 -11.84 -2.64
CA PHE A 158 8.70 -11.85 -3.70
C PHE A 158 10.02 -11.23 -3.24
N LEU A 159 9.98 -10.10 -2.54
CA LEU A 159 11.18 -9.43 -2.02
C LEU A 159 11.71 -10.05 -0.71
N GLY A 160 11.02 -11.06 -0.14
CA GLY A 160 11.38 -11.65 1.16
C GLY A 160 11.17 -10.72 2.37
N TRP A 161 10.29 -9.73 2.25
CA TRP A 161 10.11 -8.70 3.26
C TRP A 161 9.22 -9.13 4.42
N SER A 162 9.78 -9.03 5.63
CA SER A 162 8.98 -9.02 6.85
C SER A 162 8.18 -7.71 6.99
N PRO A 163 7.12 -7.66 7.81
CA PRO A 163 6.41 -6.42 8.10
C PRO A 163 7.29 -5.29 8.62
N ALA A 164 8.38 -5.61 9.33
CA ALA A 164 9.33 -4.62 9.84
C ALA A 164 10.21 -4.05 8.71
N VAL A 165 10.78 -4.92 7.88
CA VAL A 165 11.59 -4.56 6.70
C VAL A 165 10.77 -3.70 5.74
N ARG A 166 9.53 -4.11 5.46
CA ARG A 166 8.62 -3.33 4.62
C ARG A 166 8.41 -1.91 5.13
N ARG A 167 8.20 -1.71 6.44
CA ARG A 167 7.99 -0.36 7.00
C ARG A 167 9.20 0.55 6.77
N GLN A 168 10.40 -0.02 6.76
CA GLN A 168 11.64 0.73 6.55
C GLN A 168 11.89 1.03 5.06
N ASN A 169 11.48 0.13 4.17
CA ASN A 169 11.86 0.19 2.75
C ASN A 169 10.74 0.65 1.80
N ILE A 170 9.47 0.70 2.24
CA ILE A 170 8.33 1.01 1.36
C ILE A 170 8.42 2.37 0.67
N ALA A 171 9.11 3.34 1.28
CA ALA A 171 9.34 4.66 0.70
C ALA A 171 10.21 4.61 -0.57
N GLY A 172 11.03 3.56 -0.73
CA GLY A 172 11.87 3.34 -1.91
C GLY A 172 11.14 2.69 -3.08
N ILE A 173 9.81 2.55 -3.04
CA ILE A 173 9.00 1.93 -4.09
C ILE A 173 8.06 2.94 -4.75
N ALA A 174 8.13 3.03 -6.07
CA ALA A 174 7.18 3.75 -6.89
C ALA A 174 6.13 2.80 -7.49
N TYR A 175 4.86 3.15 -7.36
CA TYR A 175 3.74 2.46 -8.00
C TYR A 175 3.32 3.21 -9.27
N ASN A 176 3.34 2.54 -10.43
CA ASN A 176 2.74 3.06 -11.64
C ASN A 176 1.23 2.98 -11.52
N THR A 177 0.62 4.12 -11.23
CA THR A 177 -0.83 4.21 -11.08
C THR A 177 -1.53 4.17 -12.43
N ARG A 178 -1.01 4.90 -13.42
CA ARG A 178 -1.60 5.04 -14.75
C ARG A 178 -0.50 5.13 -15.80
N PHE A 179 -0.75 4.49 -16.93
CA PHE A 179 0.08 4.55 -18.12
C PHE A 179 -0.84 4.53 -19.33
N LEU A 180 -0.66 5.50 -20.23
CA LEU A 180 -1.52 5.71 -21.38
C LEU A 180 -0.66 5.99 -22.61
N ILE A 181 -0.88 5.24 -23.68
CA ILE A 181 -0.55 5.68 -25.04
C ILE A 181 -1.80 6.36 -25.60
N LEU A 182 -1.64 7.55 -26.16
CA LEU A 182 -2.78 8.35 -26.62
C LEU A 182 -3.44 7.69 -27.85
N PRO A 183 -4.76 7.81 -28.02
CA PRO A 183 -5.52 6.98 -28.97
C PRO A 183 -5.17 7.24 -30.44
N TRP A 184 -4.65 8.42 -30.75
CA TRP A 184 -4.16 8.74 -32.09
C TRP A 184 -2.79 8.14 -32.39
N VAL A 185 -2.15 7.43 -31.46
CA VAL A 185 -0.81 6.86 -31.66
C VAL A 185 -0.88 5.37 -31.92
N GLN A 186 -0.45 4.96 -33.11
CA GLN A 186 -0.49 3.58 -33.59
C GLN A 186 0.93 3.18 -34.05
N VAL A 187 1.85 3.17 -33.09
CA VAL A 187 3.26 2.89 -33.33
C VAL A 187 3.67 1.62 -32.57
N PRO A 188 4.03 0.53 -33.27
CA PRO A 188 4.51 -0.70 -32.64
C PRO A 188 5.69 -0.43 -31.70
N HIS A 189 5.74 -1.17 -30.59
CA HIS A 189 6.81 -1.13 -29.57
C HIS A 189 6.99 0.20 -28.81
N LEU A 190 6.20 1.25 -29.13
CA LEU A 190 6.27 2.54 -28.43
C LEU A 190 6.00 2.39 -26.93
N ALA A 191 4.99 1.58 -26.55
CA ALA A 191 4.57 1.44 -25.16
C ALA A 191 5.71 0.93 -24.25
N SER A 192 6.39 -0.15 -24.63
CA SER A 192 7.52 -0.69 -23.86
C SER A 192 8.74 0.22 -23.91
N HIS A 193 9.00 0.90 -25.04
CA HIS A 193 10.07 1.87 -25.16
C HIS A 193 9.88 3.07 -24.22
N VAL A 194 8.69 3.68 -24.23
CA VAL A 194 8.32 4.78 -23.34
C VAL A 194 8.41 4.36 -21.88
N LEU A 195 7.86 3.18 -21.53
CA LEU A 195 7.90 2.68 -20.16
C LEU A 195 9.35 2.48 -19.67
N SER A 196 10.24 1.98 -20.54
CA SER A 196 11.67 1.84 -20.24
C SER A 196 12.35 3.19 -20.03
N ARG A 197 12.01 4.22 -20.83
CA ARG A 197 12.52 5.58 -20.67
C ARG A 197 12.05 6.20 -19.35
N MET A 198 10.76 6.07 -19.04
CA MET A 198 10.17 6.59 -17.80
C MET A 198 10.80 5.95 -16.56
N THR A 199 10.94 4.62 -16.55
CA THR A 199 11.51 3.89 -15.40
C THR A 199 12.98 4.21 -15.18
N ARG A 200 13.77 4.44 -16.25
CA ARG A 200 15.17 4.90 -16.12
C ARG A 200 15.29 6.30 -15.52
N ALA A 201 14.39 7.22 -15.86
CA ALA A 201 14.40 8.58 -15.32
C ALA A 201 13.78 8.68 -13.91
N LEU A 202 13.03 7.66 -13.49
CA LEU A 202 12.21 7.71 -12.28
C LEU A 202 13.00 7.90 -10.98
N PRO A 203 14.14 7.23 -10.72
CA PRO A 203 14.91 7.42 -9.49
C PRO A 203 15.36 8.88 -9.32
N GLN A 204 15.89 9.49 -10.39
CA GLN A 204 16.34 10.88 -10.39
C GLN A 204 15.17 11.84 -10.22
N ALA A 205 14.07 11.65 -10.96
CA ALA A 205 12.88 12.49 -10.83
C ALA A 205 12.28 12.44 -9.40
N TRP A 206 12.39 11.30 -8.72
CA TRP A 206 11.99 11.19 -7.31
C TRP A 206 12.95 11.91 -6.38
N GLN A 207 14.26 11.75 -6.60
CA GLN A 207 15.31 12.44 -5.83
C GLN A 207 15.14 13.96 -5.91
N GLU A 208 14.96 14.50 -7.10
CA GLU A 208 14.76 15.95 -7.32
C GLU A 208 13.48 16.46 -6.65
N ALA A 209 12.39 15.67 -6.70
CA ALA A 209 11.11 16.11 -6.15
C ALA A 209 10.99 15.94 -4.63
N TYR A 210 11.62 14.91 -4.06
CA TYR A 210 11.36 14.44 -2.68
C TYR A 210 12.61 14.29 -1.81
N GLY A 211 13.81 14.44 -2.37
CA GLY A 211 15.06 14.37 -1.63
C GLY A 211 15.53 12.94 -1.34
N HIS A 212 14.88 11.94 -1.94
CA HIS A 212 15.32 10.54 -1.90
C HIS A 212 14.94 9.85 -3.22
N PRO A 213 15.67 8.82 -3.66
CA PRO A 213 15.35 8.12 -4.88
C PRO A 213 14.37 6.97 -4.59
N VAL A 214 13.93 6.31 -5.67
CA VAL A 214 13.23 5.03 -5.62
C VAL A 214 14.05 3.96 -6.32
N TYR A 215 13.92 2.73 -5.86
CA TYR A 215 14.76 1.61 -6.28
C TYR A 215 13.97 0.48 -6.93
N TRP A 216 12.65 0.48 -6.74
CA TRP A 216 11.73 -0.50 -7.29
C TRP A 216 10.50 0.20 -7.86
N ALA A 217 10.04 -0.28 -9.01
CA ALA A 217 8.76 0.10 -9.60
C ALA A 217 7.79 -1.07 -9.54
N GLU A 218 6.52 -0.81 -9.25
CA GLU A 218 5.46 -1.83 -9.29
C GLU A 218 4.20 -1.33 -9.99
N THR A 219 3.38 -2.23 -10.52
CA THR A 219 2.11 -1.90 -11.18
C THR A 219 1.09 -3.03 -11.00
N PHE A 220 -0.18 -2.72 -11.25
CA PHE A 220 -1.25 -3.71 -11.30
C PHE A 220 -1.85 -3.79 -12.70
N VAL A 221 -1.91 -5.00 -13.25
CA VAL A 221 -2.55 -5.28 -14.53
C VAL A 221 -3.82 -6.08 -14.28
N ASP A 222 -4.96 -5.52 -14.69
CA ASP A 222 -6.23 -6.24 -14.68
C ASP A 222 -6.26 -7.24 -15.83
N THR A 223 -6.14 -8.52 -15.50
CA THR A 223 -6.02 -9.62 -16.47
C THR A 223 -7.30 -9.84 -17.27
N THR A 224 -8.44 -9.32 -16.80
CA THR A 224 -9.72 -9.36 -17.53
C THR A 224 -9.74 -8.38 -18.72
N ARG A 225 -8.87 -7.36 -18.71
CA ARG A 225 -8.82 -6.32 -19.75
C ARG A 225 -7.55 -6.35 -20.56
N TYR A 226 -6.41 -6.58 -19.89
CA TYR A 226 -5.10 -6.45 -20.51
C TYR A 226 -4.22 -7.63 -20.15
N ARG A 227 -3.45 -8.09 -21.13
CA ARG A 227 -2.42 -9.08 -20.89
C ARG A 227 -1.23 -8.49 -20.15
N GLY A 228 -0.95 -7.17 -20.25
CA GLY A 228 0.25 -6.55 -19.68
C GLY A 228 1.50 -6.70 -20.55
N THR A 229 1.33 -6.88 -21.87
CA THR A 229 2.41 -7.14 -22.83
C THR A 229 3.52 -6.09 -22.81
N CYS A 230 3.17 -4.80 -22.74
CA CYS A 230 4.16 -3.72 -22.73
C CYS A 230 5.06 -3.75 -21.49
N TYR A 231 4.52 -4.12 -20.33
CA TYR A 231 5.30 -4.29 -19.10
C TYR A 231 6.26 -5.47 -19.21
N ARG A 232 5.80 -6.63 -19.71
CA ARG A 232 6.67 -7.79 -19.91
C ARG A 232 7.77 -7.52 -20.94
N ALA A 233 7.43 -6.84 -22.04
CA ALA A 233 8.39 -6.40 -23.05
C ALA A 233 9.40 -5.37 -22.52
N ALA A 234 9.07 -4.67 -21.43
CA ALA A 234 9.98 -3.77 -20.71
C ALA A 234 10.67 -4.46 -19.51
N ASN A 235 10.75 -5.80 -19.51
CA ASN A 235 11.43 -6.64 -18.50
C ASN A 235 10.82 -6.60 -17.08
N TRP A 236 9.53 -6.28 -16.96
CA TRP A 236 8.84 -6.37 -15.67
C TRP A 236 8.53 -7.81 -15.31
N GLN A 237 8.75 -8.16 -14.05
CA GLN A 237 8.58 -9.50 -13.49
C GLN A 237 7.22 -9.64 -12.82
N VAL A 238 6.57 -10.79 -12.97
CA VAL A 238 5.29 -11.08 -12.31
C VAL A 238 5.56 -11.50 -10.86
N LEU A 239 5.07 -10.73 -9.89
CA LEU A 239 5.27 -10.98 -8.45
C LEU A 239 4.18 -11.89 -7.85
N GLY A 240 3.13 -12.15 -8.63
CA GLY A 240 1.93 -12.90 -8.22
C GLY A 240 0.66 -12.08 -8.44
N GLN A 241 -0.43 -12.51 -7.82
CA GLN A 241 -1.76 -11.92 -8.04
C GLN A 241 -2.35 -11.29 -6.77
N THR A 242 -3.15 -10.25 -6.97
CA THR A 242 -3.97 -9.69 -5.89
C THR A 242 -5.09 -10.67 -5.52
N GLN A 243 -5.67 -10.52 -4.32
CA GLN A 243 -6.75 -11.40 -3.86
C GLN A 243 -8.14 -10.93 -4.33
N GLY A 244 -8.22 -9.96 -5.25
CA GLY A 244 -9.50 -9.38 -5.69
C GLY A 244 -10.25 -8.62 -4.59
N ARG A 245 -9.55 -8.09 -3.59
CA ARG A 245 -10.16 -7.39 -2.43
C ARG A 245 -9.89 -5.89 -2.49
N GLY A 246 -10.88 -5.10 -2.10
CA GLY A 246 -10.75 -3.67 -1.92
C GLY A 246 -9.76 -3.30 -0.79
N LYS A 247 -9.27 -2.06 -0.81
CA LYS A 247 -8.37 -1.52 0.22
C LYS A 247 -8.98 -1.56 1.63
N ASP A 248 -10.28 -1.26 1.72
CA ASP A 248 -11.03 -1.16 2.97
C ASP A 248 -11.95 -2.38 3.16
N ASP A 249 -11.50 -3.55 2.70
CA ASP A 249 -12.23 -4.81 2.86
C ASP A 249 -12.33 -5.22 4.34
N GLN A 250 -13.57 -5.33 4.81
CA GLN A 250 -13.90 -5.81 6.16
C GLN A 250 -14.43 -7.25 6.16
N THR A 251 -14.80 -7.79 5.00
CA THR A 251 -15.49 -9.09 4.88
C THR A 251 -14.56 -10.22 4.48
N HIS A 252 -13.33 -9.89 4.03
CA HIS A 252 -12.35 -10.86 3.53
C HIS A 252 -12.76 -11.58 2.24
N GLN A 253 -13.86 -11.16 1.61
CA GLN A 253 -14.37 -11.72 0.37
C GLN A 253 -13.87 -10.92 -0.84
N ALA A 254 -13.61 -11.61 -1.95
CA ALA A 254 -13.23 -10.97 -3.20
C ALA A 254 -14.43 -10.22 -3.79
N ASN A 255 -14.27 -8.92 -4.05
CA ASN A 255 -15.28 -8.04 -4.64
C ASN A 255 -14.75 -7.21 -5.81
N ARG A 256 -13.53 -7.49 -6.27
CA ARG A 256 -12.84 -6.82 -7.38
C ARG A 256 -12.16 -7.85 -8.26
N SER A 257 -11.85 -7.45 -9.49
CA SER A 257 -11.02 -8.23 -10.39
C SER A 257 -9.67 -8.55 -9.74
N VAL A 258 -9.24 -9.80 -9.93
CA VAL A 258 -7.88 -10.24 -9.63
C VAL A 258 -6.94 -9.55 -10.61
N LYS A 259 -5.81 -9.06 -10.09
CA LYS A 259 -4.82 -8.32 -10.89
C LYS A 259 -3.47 -8.99 -10.76
N ASP A 260 -2.76 -9.09 -11.87
CA ASP A 260 -1.34 -9.41 -11.85
C ASP A 260 -0.59 -8.23 -11.23
N VAL A 261 0.28 -8.52 -10.29
CA VAL A 261 1.23 -7.57 -9.73
C VAL A 261 2.54 -7.75 -10.47
N LEU A 262 3.03 -6.68 -11.08
CA LEU A 262 4.32 -6.70 -11.76
C LEU A 262 5.29 -5.75 -11.05
N GLY A 263 6.57 -6.10 -11.05
CA GLY A 263 7.65 -5.31 -10.48
C GLY A 263 8.87 -5.21 -11.39
N LEU A 264 9.62 -4.13 -11.22
CA LEU A 264 10.86 -3.86 -11.96
C LEU A 264 11.89 -3.25 -11.00
N PRO A 265 13.08 -3.86 -10.85
CA PRO A 265 14.20 -3.19 -10.19
C PRO A 265 14.69 -2.01 -11.04
N LEU A 266 14.80 -0.83 -10.43
CA LEU A 266 15.25 0.41 -11.09
C LEU A 266 16.76 0.62 -10.98
N THR A 267 17.40 -0.10 -10.07
CA THR A 267 18.84 -0.06 -9.80
C THR A 267 19.34 -1.50 -9.69
N ARG A 268 20.64 -1.71 -9.96
CA ARG A 268 21.25 -3.04 -9.86
C ARG A 268 21.26 -3.57 -8.42
N GLU A 269 21.25 -2.68 -7.43
CA GLU A 269 21.31 -3.02 -6.01
C GLU A 269 20.38 -2.12 -5.17
N LEU A 270 19.64 -2.72 -4.23
CA LEU A 270 18.87 -1.97 -3.23
C LEU A 270 19.79 -1.49 -2.09
N PRO A 271 19.60 -0.29 -1.50
CA PRO A 271 20.57 0.32 -0.57
C PRO A 271 20.79 -0.37 0.79
N ARG A 272 19.97 -1.35 1.18
CA ARG A 272 19.95 -1.88 2.57
C ARG A 272 19.84 -3.41 2.65
N GLY A 273 20.40 -4.11 1.67
CA GLY A 273 20.39 -5.57 1.62
C GLY A 273 19.26 -6.15 0.78
N GLN A 274 19.56 -7.33 0.25
CA GLN A 274 18.92 -8.08 -0.83
C GLN A 274 17.40 -7.92 -0.93
N LEU A 275 16.92 -7.60 -2.14
CA LEU A 275 15.82 -8.39 -2.69
C LEU A 275 16.29 -9.83 -2.52
N ALA A 276 15.63 -10.65 -1.70
CA ALA A 276 15.87 -12.08 -1.79
C ALA A 276 15.93 -12.39 -3.29
N GLY A 277 17.07 -12.92 -3.77
CA GLY A 277 17.26 -13.19 -5.20
C GLY A 277 16.01 -13.90 -5.72
N PRO A 278 15.60 -13.66 -6.98
CA PRO A 278 14.32 -14.12 -7.49
C PRO A 278 14.09 -15.55 -7.01
N GLY A 279 13.09 -15.74 -6.13
CA GLY A 279 12.70 -17.08 -5.70
C GLY A 279 12.42 -17.90 -6.96
N PRO A 280 12.70 -19.22 -6.94
CA PRO A 280 12.73 -20.04 -8.14
C PRO A 280 11.52 -19.74 -9.03
N ASP A 281 11.80 -19.37 -10.29
CA ASP A 281 10.81 -19.04 -11.30
C ASP A 281 9.81 -20.21 -11.40
N PRO A 282 8.51 -20.02 -11.09
CA PRO A 282 7.50 -21.06 -11.28
C PRO A 282 7.30 -21.41 -12.76
N ARG A 283 7.93 -20.66 -13.67
CA ARG A 283 7.89 -20.82 -15.12
C ARG A 283 9.29 -20.93 -15.72
N ALA A 284 10.23 -21.58 -15.03
CA ALA A 284 11.38 -22.16 -15.71
C ALA A 284 10.86 -22.93 -16.92
N ARG A 285 11.08 -22.35 -18.11
CA ARG A 285 10.61 -22.89 -19.38
C ARG A 285 11.15 -24.31 -19.43
N GLN A 286 10.25 -25.28 -19.50
CA GLN A 286 10.60 -26.60 -20.01
C GLN A 286 11.34 -26.38 -21.32
N GLY A 287 12.63 -26.71 -21.32
CA GLY A 287 13.49 -26.55 -22.48
C GLY A 287 12.84 -27.27 -23.65
N ARG A 288 12.55 -26.53 -24.71
CA ARG A 288 12.44 -27.14 -26.04
C ARG A 288 13.83 -27.66 -26.38
N SER A 289 13.90 -28.93 -26.72
CA SER A 289 15.05 -29.55 -27.37
C SER A 289 15.13 -29.01 -28.80
N ASP A 290 16.03 -28.06 -29.05
CA ASP A 290 16.52 -27.82 -30.40
C ASP A 290 17.62 -28.87 -30.69
N PRO A 291 17.59 -29.57 -31.84
CA PRO A 291 18.62 -30.54 -32.18
C PRO A 291 19.93 -29.81 -32.52
N PRO A 292 21.10 -30.31 -32.10
CA PRO A 292 22.37 -29.70 -32.48
C PRO A 292 22.69 -30.03 -33.93
N GLY A 293 22.92 -28.98 -34.73
CA GLY A 293 23.59 -29.11 -36.03
C GLY A 293 25.04 -29.54 -35.82
N GLU A 294 25.45 -30.55 -36.58
CA GLU A 294 26.80 -31.11 -36.62
C GLU A 294 27.86 -30.08 -37.02
N PRO A 295 29.08 -30.25 -36.49
CA PRO A 295 30.25 -30.28 -37.36
C PRO A 295 30.97 -31.63 -37.27
N GLN A 296 31.39 -32.13 -38.43
CA GLN A 296 32.11 -33.37 -38.65
C GLN A 296 33.58 -33.33 -38.16
N CYS A 297 34.07 -34.53 -37.80
CA CYS A 297 35.45 -35.04 -37.69
C CYS A 297 36.34 -34.44 -36.56
N GLU A 298 37.16 -35.18 -35.79
CA GLU A 298 37.83 -36.48 -35.93
C GLU A 298 38.04 -37.22 -34.58
N ARG A 299 37.96 -38.56 -34.67
CA ARG A 299 38.78 -39.64 -34.04
C ARG A 299 39.01 -39.75 -32.50
N ARG A 300 38.53 -40.91 -31.99
CA ARG A 300 39.13 -41.91 -31.04
C ARG A 300 39.59 -41.41 -29.66
N ILE A 301 39.38 -42.06 -28.50
CA ILE A 301 39.54 -43.45 -28.00
C ILE A 301 38.63 -43.51 -26.73
N GLY A 302 37.70 -44.46 -26.51
CA GLY A 302 37.93 -45.82 -26.04
C GLY A 302 37.98 -45.93 -24.50
N LEU A 303 36.95 -46.49 -23.86
CA LEU A 303 36.99 -47.50 -22.78
C LEU A 303 35.71 -47.51 -21.92
N ALA A 304 35.14 -48.71 -21.80
CA ALA A 304 34.08 -49.10 -20.86
C ALA A 304 34.70 -49.73 -19.61
N ALA A 305 33.92 -49.79 -18.50
CA ALA A 305 33.62 -51.02 -17.75
C ALA A 305 33.04 -50.72 -16.35
N ASP A 306 31.79 -51.14 -16.17
CA ASP A 306 31.21 -51.94 -15.08
C ASP A 306 31.85 -51.99 -13.68
N ALA A 307 31.00 -51.75 -12.67
CA ALA A 307 30.69 -52.60 -11.51
C ALA A 307 29.64 -51.84 -10.67
N GLY A 308 28.60 -52.39 -10.05
CA GLY A 308 28.18 -53.72 -9.70
C GLY A 308 27.01 -53.53 -8.71
N LEU A 309 26.04 -54.43 -8.77
CA LEU A 309 24.71 -54.36 -8.14
C LEU A 309 24.71 -54.25 -6.60
N SER A 310 23.66 -53.63 -6.03
CA SER A 310 22.81 -54.20 -4.95
C SER A 310 21.71 -53.21 -4.48
N ARG A 311 20.44 -53.62 -4.64
CA ARG A 311 19.27 -53.21 -3.83
C ARG A 311 19.03 -54.33 -2.78
N PRO A 312 18.15 -54.22 -1.77
CA PRO A 312 17.37 -53.07 -1.28
C PRO A 312 17.44 -52.92 0.27
N LEU A 313 16.76 -51.93 0.85
CA LEU A 313 15.75 -52.16 1.90
C LEU A 313 14.98 -50.85 2.16
N VAL A 314 13.66 -50.98 2.07
CA VAL A 314 12.68 -49.91 2.29
C VAL A 314 12.53 -49.70 3.80
N GLY A 315 13.14 -48.64 4.32
CA GLY A 315 12.88 -48.11 5.65
C GLY A 315 12.04 -46.84 5.55
N ARG A 316 10.78 -46.90 6.00
CA ARG A 316 9.94 -45.72 6.27
C ARG A 316 10.66 -44.80 7.26
N GLY A 317 11.24 -43.69 6.77
CA GLY A 317 11.82 -42.63 7.58
C GLY A 317 11.04 -41.33 7.40
N MET A 318 10.14 -41.03 8.35
CA MET A 318 9.55 -39.71 8.49
C MET A 318 10.65 -38.69 8.80
N SER A 319 10.89 -37.70 7.91
CA SER A 319 11.79 -36.60 8.22
C SER A 319 11.10 -35.62 9.17
N GLY A 320 11.39 -35.79 10.46
CA GLY A 320 11.02 -34.85 11.50
C GLY A 320 11.64 -33.48 11.24
N HIS A 321 10.79 -32.47 11.08
CA HIS A 321 11.20 -31.07 11.21
C HIS A 321 11.78 -30.87 12.62
N LYS A 322 13.11 -30.72 12.72
CA LYS A 322 13.77 -30.18 13.91
C LYS A 322 13.23 -28.77 14.18
N LYS A 323 12.21 -28.67 15.03
CA LYS A 323 11.80 -27.42 15.66
C LYS A 323 12.98 -26.93 16.48
N ARG A 324 13.65 -25.87 16.02
CA ARG A 324 14.53 -25.07 16.88
C ARG A 324 13.71 -24.62 18.10
N ALA A 325 14.14 -25.04 19.29
CA ALA A 325 13.54 -24.64 20.56
C ALA A 325 13.60 -23.12 20.68
N ARG A 326 12.46 -22.50 21.00
CA ARG A 326 12.42 -21.10 21.44
C ARG A 326 13.12 -21.02 22.81
N PRO A 327 13.96 -20.02 23.08
CA PRO A 327 14.47 -19.80 24.43
C PRO A 327 13.28 -19.63 25.38
N ALA A 328 13.36 -20.28 26.54
CA ALA A 328 12.33 -20.20 27.56
C ALA A 328 12.11 -18.73 27.95
N SER A 329 10.86 -18.28 27.91
CA SER A 329 10.49 -16.98 28.45
C SER A 329 10.88 -16.93 29.93
N PRO A 330 11.55 -15.87 30.42
CA PRO A 330 11.87 -15.76 31.84
C PRO A 330 10.59 -15.88 32.67
N GLN A 331 10.65 -16.66 33.74
CA GLN A 331 9.54 -16.79 34.69
C GLN A 331 9.17 -15.41 35.21
N ARG A 332 7.90 -15.02 35.05
CA ARG A 332 7.38 -13.78 35.62
C ARG A 332 7.14 -14.02 37.10
N LEU A 333 8.02 -13.49 37.94
CA LEU A 333 7.78 -13.39 39.37
C LEU A 333 6.88 -12.16 39.60
N ALA A 334 5.66 -12.39 40.08
CA ALA A 334 4.77 -11.32 40.50
C ALA A 334 5.14 -10.90 41.92
N VAL A 335 6.10 -9.99 42.04
CA VAL A 335 6.50 -9.41 43.33
C VAL A 335 5.75 -8.09 43.50
N PRO A 336 4.95 -7.91 44.56
CA PRO A 336 4.29 -6.63 44.81
C PRO A 336 5.34 -5.55 45.11
N ILE A 337 5.05 -4.32 44.72
CA ILE A 337 6.04 -3.23 44.75
C ILE A 337 6.53 -2.89 46.16
N THR A 338 5.71 -3.20 47.17
CA THR A 338 6.04 -3.11 48.60
C THR A 338 7.17 -4.05 49.01
N ASP A 339 7.26 -5.22 48.39
CA ASP A 339 8.31 -6.19 48.70
C ASP A 339 9.62 -5.79 48.01
N ILE A 340 9.52 -5.18 46.82
CA ILE A 340 10.67 -4.63 46.08
C ILE A 340 11.27 -3.46 46.85
N THR A 341 10.47 -2.53 47.38
CA THR A 341 10.98 -1.42 48.20
C THR A 341 11.62 -1.93 49.49
N ALA A 342 11.04 -2.93 50.15
CA ALA A 342 11.65 -3.57 51.32
C ALA A 342 12.95 -4.32 51.01
N ILE A 343 13.11 -4.87 49.81
CA ILE A 343 14.37 -5.46 49.33
C ILE A 343 15.41 -4.36 49.10
N VAL A 344 15.04 -3.25 48.44
CA VAL A 344 15.94 -2.12 48.20
C VAL A 344 16.44 -1.54 49.52
N GLU A 345 15.58 -1.31 50.52
CA GLU A 345 16.02 -0.77 51.81
C GLU A 345 17.01 -1.68 52.55
N ARG A 346 16.88 -3.02 52.41
CA ARG A 346 17.88 -3.96 52.96
C ARG A 346 19.25 -3.87 52.29
N THR A 347 19.33 -3.39 51.04
CA THR A 347 20.61 -3.19 50.34
C THR A 347 21.39 -1.96 50.82
N ARG A 348 20.77 -1.09 51.64
CA ARG A 348 21.40 0.13 52.16
C ARG A 348 22.64 -0.13 53.02
N ALA A 349 22.71 -1.31 53.65
CA ALA A 349 23.86 -1.72 54.47
C ALA A 349 25.06 -2.22 53.65
N VAL A 350 24.88 -2.48 52.34
CA VAL A 350 25.89 -3.13 51.48
C VAL A 350 26.33 -2.23 50.34
N LEU A 351 25.45 -1.35 49.83
CA LEU A 351 25.74 -0.45 48.71
C LEU A 351 26.24 0.90 49.20
N SER A 352 27.06 1.56 48.38
CA SER A 352 27.42 2.96 48.63
C SER A 352 26.18 3.87 48.58
N THR A 353 26.25 5.01 49.26
CA THR A 353 25.12 5.94 49.38
C THR A 353 24.59 6.40 48.02
N GLU A 354 25.47 6.55 47.03
CA GLU A 354 25.11 6.94 45.65
C GLU A 354 24.43 5.78 44.88
N GLU A 355 24.94 4.56 44.99
CA GLU A 355 24.36 3.39 44.31
C GLU A 355 22.98 3.05 44.87
N HIS A 356 22.81 3.16 46.19
CA HIS A 356 21.53 2.95 46.84
C HIS A 356 20.51 4.03 46.42
N ALA A 357 20.93 5.29 46.32
CA ALA A 357 20.07 6.37 45.83
C ALA A 357 19.63 6.16 44.36
N ALA A 358 20.56 5.72 43.50
CA ALA A 358 20.25 5.40 42.10
C ALA A 358 19.28 4.21 41.98
N LEU A 359 19.49 3.15 42.76
CA LEU A 359 18.61 1.98 42.79
C LEU A 359 17.20 2.35 43.27
N ARG A 360 17.10 3.18 44.31
CA ARG A 360 15.82 3.67 44.81
C ARG A 360 15.09 4.54 43.80
N ALA A 361 15.78 5.48 43.15
CA ALA A 361 15.20 6.32 42.10
C ALA A 361 14.68 5.50 40.90
N ALA A 362 15.37 4.41 40.53
CA ALA A 362 14.92 3.50 39.48
C ALA A 362 13.63 2.74 39.88
N VAL A 363 13.53 2.28 41.12
CA VAL A 363 12.33 1.61 41.64
C VAL A 363 11.16 2.57 41.80
N ASP A 364 11.39 3.81 42.24
CA ASP A 364 10.37 4.84 42.33
C ASP A 364 9.85 5.24 40.94
N THR A 365 10.73 5.31 39.94
CA THR A 365 10.35 5.53 38.54
C THR A 365 9.48 4.38 38.02
N LEU A 366 9.84 3.13 38.35
CA LEU A 366 9.05 1.96 37.98
C LEU A 366 7.66 1.99 38.66
N ALA A 367 7.60 2.40 39.93
CA ALA A 367 6.35 2.56 40.67
C ALA A 367 5.45 3.63 40.06
N LEU A 368 6.01 4.77 39.69
CA LEU A 368 5.29 5.86 39.05
C LEU A 368 4.76 5.44 37.67
N VAL A 369 5.59 4.76 36.87
CA VAL A 369 5.18 4.18 35.59
C VAL A 369 4.07 3.14 35.80
N GLN A 370 4.18 2.27 36.80
CA GLN A 370 3.16 1.26 37.09
C GLN A 370 1.82 1.89 37.55
N ALA A 371 1.87 2.93 38.38
CA ALA A 371 0.69 3.68 38.84
C ALA A 371 0.00 4.44 37.68
N GLU A 372 0.79 5.07 36.80
CA GLU A 372 0.30 5.70 35.57
C GLU A 372 -0.30 4.68 34.58
N LEU A 373 0.22 3.45 34.56
CA LEU A 373 -0.31 2.37 33.73
C LEU A 373 -1.60 1.76 34.31
N GLN A 374 -1.75 1.68 35.64
CA GLN A 374 -2.94 1.13 36.29
C GLN A 374 -4.13 2.10 36.31
N THR A 375 -3.89 3.41 36.53
CA THR A 375 -4.92 4.46 36.45
C THR A 375 -5.55 4.57 35.05
N LYS A 376 -4.89 3.99 34.03
CA LYS A 376 -5.34 4.04 32.63
C LYS A 376 -5.46 2.64 32.01
N ASN A 377 -6.16 1.72 32.69
CA ASN A 377 -6.47 0.38 32.18
C ASN A 377 -7.21 0.34 30.81
N ALA A 378 -7.70 1.47 30.30
CA ALA A 378 -8.26 1.60 28.94
C ALA A 378 -7.24 2.03 27.86
N SER A 379 -6.00 2.36 28.24
CA SER A 379 -5.07 3.12 27.39
C SER A 379 -3.91 2.30 26.83
N LEU A 380 -3.39 1.28 27.52
CA LEU A 380 -2.19 0.56 27.06
C LEU A 380 -2.48 -0.30 25.82
N ALA A 381 -3.63 -0.98 25.79
CA ALA A 381 -4.09 -1.72 24.62
C ALA A 381 -4.40 -0.78 23.43
N ARG A 382 -4.90 0.43 23.72
CA ARG A 382 -5.28 1.44 22.73
C ARG A 382 -4.05 2.15 22.16
N LEU A 383 -3.08 2.47 23.02
CA LEU A 383 -1.77 3.02 22.68
C LEU A 383 -0.97 2.02 21.85
N ARG A 384 -0.96 0.74 22.23
CA ARG A 384 -0.29 -0.33 21.46
C ARG A 384 -0.96 -0.55 20.09
N LYS A 385 -2.30 -0.44 20.00
CA LYS A 385 -3.05 -0.47 18.74
C LYS A 385 -2.79 0.76 17.86
N MET A 386 -2.56 1.91 18.48
CA MET A 386 -2.29 3.19 17.81
C MET A 386 -0.85 3.29 17.32
N ILE A 387 0.12 2.78 18.08
CA ILE A 387 1.55 2.78 17.73
C ILE A 387 1.89 1.63 16.77
N PHE A 388 1.34 0.41 16.97
CA PHE A 388 1.75 -0.79 16.22
C PHE A 388 0.71 -1.34 15.24
N GLY A 389 -0.54 -0.84 15.27
CA GLY A 389 -1.65 -1.39 14.48
C GLY A 389 -2.17 -2.73 15.00
N ALA A 390 -3.42 -3.08 14.67
CA ALA A 390 -4.03 -4.33 15.09
C ALA A 390 -3.52 -5.53 14.27
N ARG A 391 -2.61 -6.31 14.86
CA ARG A 391 -2.51 -7.78 14.82
C ARG A 391 -1.12 -8.20 15.31
N THR A 392 -1.01 -8.55 16.59
CA THR A 392 -0.08 -9.60 17.02
C THR A 392 -0.73 -10.33 18.21
N GLU A 393 -0.85 -11.65 18.04
CA GLU A 393 -1.23 -12.68 19.03
C GLU A 393 -2.74 -12.91 19.29
N LYS A 394 -3.14 -14.18 19.16
CA LYS A 394 -4.49 -14.65 19.48
C LYS A 394 -4.62 -14.72 21.01
N THR A 395 -5.72 -14.20 21.55
CA THR A 395 -6.05 -14.14 23.00
C THR A 395 -5.79 -15.46 23.75
N ARG A 396 -6.01 -16.61 23.10
CA ARG A 396 -5.73 -17.95 23.65
C ARG A 396 -4.26 -18.23 23.99
N ALA A 397 -3.32 -17.52 23.37
CA ALA A 397 -1.89 -17.67 23.62
C ALA A 397 -1.40 -16.82 24.80
N VAL A 398 -2.21 -15.86 25.26
CA VAL A 398 -1.86 -14.96 26.36
C VAL A 398 -2.48 -15.40 27.69
N LEU A 399 -3.66 -16.03 27.66
CA LEU A 399 -4.43 -16.28 28.89
C LEU A 399 -4.37 -17.70 29.45
N GLY A 400 -3.78 -18.67 28.76
CA GLY A 400 -3.86 -20.08 29.17
C GLY A 400 -5.30 -20.60 29.09
N GLY A 401 -5.50 -21.82 28.60
CA GLY A 401 -6.83 -22.40 28.55
C GLY A 401 -7.28 -22.74 29.97
N THR A 402 -8.31 -22.04 30.49
CA THR A 402 -9.06 -22.52 31.64
C THR A 402 -10.55 -22.43 31.34
N GLN A 403 -11.20 -23.58 31.34
CA GLN A 403 -12.64 -23.77 31.20
C GLN A 403 -13.35 -23.21 32.43
N ALA A 404 -14.41 -22.39 32.26
CA ALA A 404 -15.48 -22.31 33.27
C ALA A 404 -16.78 -21.72 32.69
N ARG A 405 -17.78 -22.61 32.61
CA ARG A 405 -19.24 -22.45 32.79
C ARG A 405 -19.95 -21.17 32.30
N ILE A 406 -20.67 -21.35 31.20
CA ILE A 406 -21.79 -20.50 30.76
C ILE A 406 -22.95 -20.68 31.74
N VAL A 407 -23.34 -19.61 32.45
CA VAL A 407 -24.70 -19.47 33.00
C VAL A 407 -25.49 -18.62 32.01
N MET A 408 -26.41 -19.27 31.30
CA MET A 408 -27.39 -18.61 30.45
C MET A 408 -28.32 -17.74 31.30
N ARG A 409 -28.40 -16.44 31.01
CA ARG A 409 -29.59 -15.63 31.30
C ARG A 409 -30.31 -15.36 29.99
N GLN A 410 -31.51 -15.94 29.89
CA GLN A 410 -32.43 -15.84 28.77
C GLN A 410 -33.05 -14.45 28.75
N THR A 411 -33.01 -13.77 27.60
CA THR A 411 -33.91 -12.65 27.26
C THR A 411 -35.11 -13.20 26.49
N PRO A 412 -36.35 -12.73 26.74
CA PRO A 412 -37.54 -13.38 26.21
C PRO A 412 -37.78 -13.04 24.74
N ARG A 413 -38.06 -14.10 23.96
CA ARG A 413 -38.53 -14.05 22.58
C ARG A 413 -39.89 -13.35 22.49
N ARG A 414 -40.00 -12.33 21.63
CA ARG A 414 -41.30 -11.86 21.13
C ARG A 414 -41.94 -12.98 20.32
N ARG A 415 -43.14 -13.39 20.74
CA ARG A 415 -43.98 -14.40 20.10
C ARG A 415 -44.63 -13.85 18.84
N ASP A 416 -44.50 -14.64 17.81
CA ASP A 416 -45.27 -14.66 16.57
C ASP A 416 -46.64 -15.32 16.83
N ARG A 417 -47.71 -14.67 16.37
CA ARG A 417 -49.13 -15.10 16.27
C ARG A 417 -49.73 -14.14 15.23
N THR A 418 -50.40 -14.53 14.14
CA THR A 418 -51.14 -15.76 13.79
C THR A 418 -51.48 -15.74 12.29
N ARG A 419 -51.77 -16.92 11.75
CA ARG A 419 -52.10 -17.27 10.36
C ARG A 419 -53.52 -16.82 9.91
N ARG A 420 -53.63 -16.34 8.64
CA ARG A 420 -54.55 -16.68 7.48
C ARG A 420 -56.10 -16.73 7.67
N PRO A 421 -56.95 -16.51 6.62
CA PRO A 421 -56.89 -17.14 5.28
C PRO A 421 -57.34 -16.33 4.03
N CYS A 422 -57.26 -17.01 2.88
CA CYS A 422 -57.52 -16.59 1.48
C CYS A 422 -59.01 -16.60 1.05
N CYS A 423 -59.23 -16.13 -0.20
CA CYS A 423 -60.40 -16.16 -1.11
C CYS A 423 -61.13 -14.80 -1.19
N HIS A 424 -61.53 -14.22 -2.33
CA HIS A 424 -61.80 -14.68 -3.70
C HIS A 424 -61.86 -13.51 -4.71
N GLN A 425 -61.65 -13.88 -6.00
CA GLN A 425 -62.24 -13.35 -7.25
C GLN A 425 -61.92 -11.94 -7.83
N ILE A 426 -61.47 -12.01 -9.09
CA ILE A 426 -61.38 -11.05 -10.23
C ILE A 426 -62.80 -10.99 -10.87
N PRO A 427 -63.33 -9.89 -11.49
CA PRO A 427 -62.83 -9.41 -12.80
C PRO A 427 -62.99 -7.94 -13.26
N LEU A 428 -62.05 -7.60 -14.17
CA LEU A 428 -62.12 -6.85 -15.44
C LEU A 428 -63.25 -5.82 -15.68
N HIS A 429 -62.87 -4.57 -16.03
CA HIS A 429 -63.42 -3.79 -17.16
C HIS A 429 -62.49 -2.59 -17.43
N GLN A 430 -61.73 -2.60 -18.54
CA GLN A 430 -61.95 -1.87 -19.81
C GLN A 430 -61.69 -0.35 -19.78
N ASN A 431 -60.64 0.01 -20.54
CA ASN A 431 -60.30 1.35 -21.05
C ASN A 431 -61.45 1.93 -21.91
N PRO A 432 -61.56 3.26 -22.05
CA PRO A 432 -61.00 3.87 -23.27
C PRO A 432 -60.36 5.27 -23.08
N ARG A 433 -59.35 5.54 -23.92
CA ARG A 433 -58.86 6.86 -24.41
C ARG A 433 -59.74 7.31 -25.60
N PRO A 434 -59.53 8.49 -26.25
CA PRO A 434 -59.17 9.86 -25.83
C PRO A 434 -60.21 10.87 -26.42
N PRO A 435 -59.93 12.18 -26.64
CA PRO A 435 -59.22 12.58 -27.87
C PRO A 435 -58.22 13.75 -27.71
N ALA A 436 -57.43 13.92 -28.77
CA ALA A 436 -56.47 15.00 -28.99
C ALA A 436 -57.12 16.20 -29.70
N MET A 437 -56.62 17.41 -29.44
CA MET A 437 -56.57 18.62 -30.29
C MET A 437 -55.66 19.62 -29.56
N ALA A 438 -54.91 20.56 -30.12
CA ALA A 438 -54.37 20.87 -31.45
C ALA A 438 -53.35 22.01 -31.19
N ALA A 439 -52.51 22.31 -32.19
CA ALA A 439 -51.46 23.32 -32.18
C ALA A 439 -51.93 24.75 -31.82
N THR A 440 -51.02 25.63 -31.36
CA THR A 440 -50.49 26.82 -32.08
C THR A 440 -49.60 27.67 -31.13
N LEU A 441 -48.54 28.26 -31.70
CA LEU A 441 -47.51 29.22 -31.20
C LEU A 441 -46.26 28.63 -30.54
#